data_AF-E4Z6X4-F1
#
_entry.id   AF-E4Z6X4-F1
#
_cell.length_a   1.000
_cell.length_b   1.000
_cell.length_c   1.000
_cell.angle_alpha   90.00
_cell.angle_beta   90.00
_cell.angle_gamma   90.00
#
_symmetry.space_group_name_H-M   'P 1'
#
loop_
_entity.id
_entity.type
_entity.pdbx_description
1 polymer ?
#
loop_
_entity_poly.entity_id
_entity_poly.type
_entity_poly.pdbx_seq_one_letter_code
_entity_poly.pdbx_strand_id
1 'polypeptide(L)' 'TAKAPLKVSPRKKFKCTECSQQVSISVDPGHMVERSECINFFVEEFGKMPLKAVEFRADPVLYKDDPEKHNKGLLTTST' A
#
# COMPACT_ATOMS: atom_id res chain seq x y z
N THR A 1 14.08 13.56 2.36
CA THR A 1 13.48 14.27 1.20
C THR A 1 12.13 14.95 1.46
N ALA A 2 11.44 14.82 2.61
CA ALA A 2 10.15 15.51 2.88
C ALA A 2 9.09 15.40 1.75
N LYS A 3 9.24 14.40 0.89
CA LYS A 3 8.32 14.05 -0.20
C LYS A 3 7.27 13.10 0.35
N ALA A 4 6.12 13.05 -0.30
CA ALA A 4 5.10 12.07 0.04
C ALA A 4 5.63 10.64 -0.16
N PRO A 5 5.16 9.66 0.65
CA PRO A 5 5.49 8.24 0.43
C PRO A 5 5.09 7.78 -0.97
N LEU A 6 5.94 7.01 -1.66
CA LEU A 6 5.58 6.50 -2.99
C LEU A 6 4.56 5.35 -2.85
N LYS A 7 3.34 5.56 -3.33
CA LYS A 7 2.34 4.49 -3.43
C LYS A 7 2.66 3.65 -4.67
N VAL A 8 2.86 2.36 -4.50
CA VAL A 8 3.08 1.41 -5.61
C VAL A 8 1.88 0.49 -5.78
N SER A 9 1.63 0.06 -7.01
CA SER A 9 0.64 -0.99 -7.28
C SER A 9 1.01 -2.27 -6.53
N PRO A 10 0.02 -3.08 -6.06
CA PRO A 10 0.32 -4.34 -5.41
C PRO A 10 1.20 -5.22 -6.30
N ARG A 11 2.32 -5.69 -5.74
CA ARG A 11 3.16 -6.66 -6.45
C ARG A 11 2.37 -7.95 -6.65
N LYS A 12 2.46 -8.53 -7.84
CA LYS A 12 1.96 -9.88 -8.11
C LYS A 12 2.69 -10.85 -7.17
N LYS A 13 1.98 -11.26 -6.11
CA LYS A 13 2.48 -12.29 -5.18
C LYS A 13 2.10 -13.66 -5.74
N PHE A 14 3.04 -14.59 -5.72
CA PHE A 14 2.72 -15.99 -5.96
C PHE A 14 1.89 -16.50 -4.77
N LYS A 15 0.67 -16.97 -5.03
CA LYS A 15 -0.14 -17.62 -4.01
C LYS A 15 0.41 -19.03 -3.82
N CYS A 16 1.04 -19.29 -2.67
CA CYS A 16 1.45 -20.62 -2.26
C CYS A 16 0.27 -21.33 -1.58
N THR A 17 -0.17 -22.47 -2.12
CA THR A 17 -1.32 -23.23 -1.61
C THR A 17 -1.03 -23.92 -0.28
N GLU A 18 0.22 -24.37 -0.07
CA GLU A 18 0.66 -25.11 1.12
C GLU A 18 1.16 -24.22 2.26
N CYS A 19 1.29 -22.92 2.02
CA CYS A 19 1.81 -21.99 3.01
C CYS A 19 0.65 -21.48 3.86
N SER A 20 0.71 -21.68 5.18
CA SER A 20 -0.27 -21.12 6.12
C SER A 20 -0.38 -19.62 5.87
N GLN A 21 -1.58 -19.16 5.48
CA GLN A 21 -1.82 -17.76 5.20
C GLN A 21 -1.55 -16.99 6.49
N GLN A 22 -0.56 -16.09 6.48
CA GLN A 22 -0.32 -15.22 7.62
C GLN A 22 -1.64 -14.52 7.96
N VAL A 23 -2.21 -14.83 9.11
CA VAL A 23 -3.44 -14.18 9.59
C VAL A 23 -3.11 -12.70 9.68
N SER A 24 -3.75 -11.90 8.83
CA SER A 24 -3.46 -10.47 8.81
C SER A 24 -3.94 -9.86 10.12
N ILE A 25 -3.04 -9.21 10.85
CA ILE A 25 -3.33 -8.42 12.06
C ILE A 25 -4.46 -7.40 11.85
N SER A 26 -4.70 -7.02 10.60
CA SER A 26 -5.77 -6.12 10.19
C SER A 26 -7.18 -6.71 10.28
N VAL A 27 -7.33 -7.99 10.62
CA VAL A 27 -8.65 -8.62 10.84
C VAL A 27 -9.23 -8.19 12.18
N ASP A 28 -8.39 -7.89 13.16
CA ASP A 28 -8.84 -7.41 14.46
C ASP A 28 -9.16 -5.90 14.41
N PRO A 29 -10.40 -5.47 14.76
CA PRO A 29 -10.74 -4.06 14.84
C PRO A 29 -9.94 -3.29 15.90
N GLY A 30 -9.55 -3.95 16.99
CA GLY A 30 -8.73 -3.33 18.05
C GLY A 30 -7.41 -2.78 17.51
N HIS A 31 -6.75 -3.56 16.65
CA HIS A 31 -5.53 -3.14 15.97
C HIS A 31 -5.67 -1.83 15.14
N MET A 32 -6.85 -1.54 14.57
CA MET A 32 -7.08 -0.28 13.84
C MET A 32 -7.20 0.93 14.77
N VAL A 33 -7.66 0.72 16.01
CA VAL A 33 -7.69 1.76 17.05
C VAL A 33 -6.26 2.08 17.48
N GLU A 34 -5.47 1.05 17.83
CA GLU A 34 -4.06 1.19 18.21
C GLU A 34 -3.26 1.92 17.10
N ARG A 35 -3.52 1.58 15.84
CA ARG A 35 -2.89 2.25 14.69
C ARG A 35 -3.16 3.76 14.67
N SER A 36 -4.37 4.17 15.05
CA SER A 36 -4.74 5.59 15.09
C SER A 36 -4.01 6.32 16.22
N GLU A 37 -3.87 5.66 17.38
CA GLU A 37 -3.09 6.19 18.51
C GLU A 37 -1.60 6.35 18.14
N CYS A 38 -1.01 5.39 17.42
CA CYS A 38 0.37 5.51 16.94
C CYS A 38 0.57 6.72 16.02
N ILE A 39 -0.41 7.09 15.19
CA ILE A 39 -0.32 8.28 14.33
C ILE A 39 -0.34 9.56 15.17
N ASN A 40 -1.17 9.61 16.23
CA ASN A 40 -1.21 10.77 17.12
C ASN A 40 0.11 10.94 17.87
N PHE A 41 0.65 9.87 18.44
CA PHE A 41 1.98 9.89 19.07
C PHE A 41 3.07 10.36 18.10
N PHE A 42 3.01 9.91 16.83
CA PHE A 42 3.94 10.36 15.79
C PHE A 42 3.80 11.84 15.46
N VAL A 43 2.62 12.44 15.59
CA VAL A 43 2.44 13.90 15.41
C VAL A 43 3.03 14.66 16.60
N GLU A 44 2.82 14.16 17.82
CA GLU A 44 3.33 14.76 19.06
C GLU A 44 4.86 14.80 19.08
N GLU A 45 5.51 13.67 18.82
CA GLU A 45 6.98 13.54 18.81
C GLU A 45 7.65 14.43 17.76
N PHE A 46 6.99 14.69 16.62
CA PHE A 46 7.51 15.51 15.54
C PHE A 46 7.04 16.98 15.59
N GLY A 47 6.13 17.32 16.53
CA GLY A 47 5.54 18.65 16.69
C GLY A 47 4.66 19.13 15.53
N LYS A 48 4.37 18.25 14.55
CA LYS A 48 3.52 18.49 13.37
C LYS A 48 3.26 17.17 12.66
N MET A 49 2.29 17.13 11.76
CA MET A 49 2.05 15.99 10.87
C MET A 49 3.09 15.94 9.74
N PRO A 50 4.05 14.98 9.70
CA PRO A 50 5.03 14.91 8.62
C PRO A 50 4.53 14.19 7.35
N LEU A 51 3.45 13.43 7.44
CA LEU A 51 2.90 12.66 6.31
C LEU A 51 2.20 13.60 5.32
N LYS A 52 2.48 13.41 4.03
CA LYS A 52 1.84 14.15 2.93
C LYS A 52 0.96 13.20 2.12
N ALA A 53 -0.27 13.64 1.81
CA ALA A 53 -1.18 12.90 0.95
C ALA A 53 -0.62 12.81 -0.48
N VAL A 54 -0.94 11.72 -1.16
CA VAL A 54 -0.54 11.47 -2.55
C VAL A 54 -1.53 10.51 -3.20
N GLU A 55 -1.93 10.84 -4.42
CA GLU A 55 -2.87 10.03 -5.21
C GLU A 55 -2.16 9.20 -6.27
N PHE A 56 -1.00 9.66 -6.74
CA PHE A 56 -0.20 8.98 -7.75
C PHE A 56 0.25 7.59 -7.28
N ARG A 57 0.02 6.59 -8.13
CA ARG A 57 0.53 5.23 -7.96
C ARG A 57 1.57 4.93 -9.04
N ALA A 58 2.75 4.46 -8.64
CA ALA A 58 3.74 3.95 -9.56
C ALA A 58 3.52 2.44 -9.78
N ASP A 59 3.32 2.03 -11.03
CA ASP A 59 3.24 0.60 -11.38
C ASP A 59 4.64 0.09 -11.75
N PRO A 60 5.18 -0.91 -11.02
CA PRO A 60 6.46 -1.49 -11.38
C PRO A 60 6.36 -2.30 -12.67
N VAL A 61 7.18 -1.97 -13.67
CA VAL A 61 7.35 -2.81 -14.86
C VAL A 61 8.10 -4.09 -14.47
N LEU A 62 7.45 -5.24 -14.66
CA LEU A 62 8.05 -6.55 -14.41
C LEU A 62 8.96 -6.94 -15.59
N TYR A 63 10.19 -7.35 -15.28
CA TYR A 63 11.12 -7.84 -16.30
C TYR A 63 10.55 -9.07 -17.01
N LYS A 64 10.51 -9.02 -18.35
CA LYS A 64 9.92 -10.05 -19.25
C LYS A 64 8.39 -10.22 -19.13
N ASP A 65 7.69 -9.29 -18.48
CA ASP A 65 6.23 -9.27 -18.55
C ASP A 65 5.77 -8.52 -19.81
N ASP A 66 4.64 -8.95 -20.36
CA ASP A 66 4.08 -8.37 -21.58
C ASP A 66 3.46 -7.00 -21.24
N PRO A 67 3.95 -5.89 -21.84
CA PRO A 67 3.48 -4.55 -21.50
C PRO A 67 2.00 -4.33 -21.81
N GLU A 68 1.42 -5.07 -22.77
CA GLU A 68 0.00 -4.96 -23.10
C GLU A 68 -0.90 -5.65 -22.06
N LYS A 69 -0.39 -6.68 -21.38
CA LYS A 69 -1.11 -7.37 -20.31
C LYS A 69 -1.02 -6.63 -18.98
N HIS A 70 0.08 -5.93 -18.73
CA HIS A 70 0.31 -5.13 -17.53
C HIS A 70 -0.64 -3.91 -17.46
N ASN A 71 -0.85 -3.20 -18.56
CA ASN A 71 -1.66 -1.98 -18.61
C ASN A 71 -3.19 -2.21 -18.54
N LYS A 72 -3.68 -3.44 -18.73
CA LYS A 72 -5.12 -3.75 -18.66
C LYS A 72 -5.69 -3.64 -17.24
N GLY A 73 -4.86 -3.66 -16.20
CA GLY A 73 -5.29 -3.41 -14.82
C GLY A 73 -5.64 -1.95 -14.51
N LEU A 74 -5.25 -1.00 -15.38
CA LEU A 74 -5.50 0.43 -15.21
C LEU A 74 -6.71 0.94 -16.03
N LEU A 75 -7.25 0.12 -16.93
CA LEU A 75 -8.25 0.53 -17.92
C LEU A 75 -9.71 0.21 -17.57
N THR A 76 -10.02 -0.22 -16.33
CA THR A 76 -11.40 -0.61 -15.96
C THR A 76 -12.09 0.29 -14.94
N THR A 77 -11.76 1.58 -14.85
CA THR A 77 -12.59 2.58 -14.15
C THR A 77 -12.71 3.86 -14.98
N SER A 78 -13.44 3.80 -16.09
CA SER A 78 -13.99 4.96 -16.80
C SER A 78 -15.07 4.50 -17.78
N THR A 79 -16.24 4.14 -17.26
CA THR A 79 -17.55 4.43 -17.86
C THR A 79 -18.55 4.57 -16.72
#